data_AF-A0A3P7JQN2-F1
#
_entry.id   AF-A0A3P7JQN2-F1
#
_cell.length_a   1.000
_cell.length_b   1.000
_cell.length_c   1.000
_cell.angle_alpha   90.00
_cell.angle_beta   90.00
_cell.angle_gamma   90.00
#
_symmetry.space_group_name_H-M   'P 1'
#
loop_
_entity.id
_entity.type
_entity.pdbx_description
1 polymer ?
#
loop_
_entity_poly.entity_id
_entity_poly.type
_entity_poly.pdbx_seq_one_letter_code
_entity_poly.pdbx_strand_id
1 'polypeptide(L)'
;MIADYLDTDPDNNPNRISTEQFFRVLGKDGLFVLQQMGLNLGDIPASYLCIAMRNVGEHWIEENQDHNIIVDEKQPLKNFKSV
;
A
#
# COMPACT_ATOMS: atom_id res chain seq x y z
N MET A 1 -16.44 -12.31 -0.16
CA MET A 1 -16.13 -10.88 0.07
C MET A 1 -14.73 -10.59 -0.41
N ILE A 2 -14.33 -9.33 -0.65
CA ILE A 2 -13.02 -8.95 -1.23
C ILE A 2 -11.82 -9.59 -0.50
N ALA A 3 -11.94 -9.82 0.81
CA ALA A 3 -10.92 -10.54 1.60
C ALA A 3 -10.63 -11.95 1.05
N ASP A 4 -11.68 -12.69 0.67
CA ASP A 4 -11.58 -14.04 0.11
C ASP A 4 -10.80 -14.06 -1.22
N TYR A 5 -10.74 -12.94 -1.94
CA TYR A 5 -9.92 -12.85 -3.16
C TYR A 5 -8.43 -12.85 -2.84
N LEU A 6 -8.02 -12.23 -1.72
CA LEU A 6 -6.63 -12.18 -1.30
C LEU A 6 -6.14 -13.52 -0.77
N ASP A 7 -7.04 -14.38 -0.30
CA ASP A 7 -6.72 -15.75 0.13
C ASP A 7 -6.38 -16.67 -1.06
N THR A 8 -6.77 -16.28 -2.29
CA THR A 8 -6.44 -17.01 -3.53
C THR A 8 -5.10 -16.61 -4.13
N ASP A 9 -4.36 -15.71 -3.48
CA ASP A 9 -3.07 -15.24 -3.97
C ASP A 9 -2.05 -16.40 -4.00
N PRO A 10 -1.47 -16.71 -5.17
CA PRO A 10 -0.46 -17.77 -5.26
C PRO A 10 0.86 -17.41 -4.57
N ASP A 11 1.11 -16.14 -4.28
CA ASP A 11 2.35 -15.67 -3.65
C ASP A 11 2.10 -15.30 -2.18
N ASN A 12 2.55 -16.19 -1.30
CA ASN A 12 2.48 -16.06 0.16
C ASN A 12 3.74 -15.39 0.74
N ASN A 13 4.24 -14.33 0.09
CA ASN A 13 5.39 -13.60 0.60
C ASN A 13 5.03 -12.89 1.94
N PRO A 14 5.74 -13.21 3.05
CA PRO A 14 5.46 -12.66 4.38
C PRO A 14 5.79 -11.16 4.50
N ASN A 15 6.52 -10.57 3.55
CA ASN A 15 6.85 -9.15 3.56
C ASN A 15 5.76 -8.26 2.95
N ARG A 16 4.70 -8.86 2.39
CA ARG A 16 3.60 -8.12 1.77
C ARG A 16 2.79 -7.33 2.79
N ILE A 17 2.17 -6.25 2.33
CA ILE A 17 1.21 -5.49 3.13
C ILE A 17 0.07 -6.40 3.61
N SER A 18 -0.31 -6.25 4.88
CA SER A 18 -1.42 -7.03 5.44
C SER A 18 -2.74 -6.67 4.77
N THR A 19 -3.74 -7.55 4.84
CA THR A 19 -5.09 -7.27 4.32
C THR A 19 -5.67 -5.98 4.89
N GLU A 20 -5.45 -5.71 6.18
CA GLU A 20 -5.90 -4.49 6.84
C GLU A 20 -5.17 -3.25 6.32
N GLN A 21 -3.85 -3.35 6.09
CA GLN A 21 -3.07 -2.25 5.52
C GLN A 21 -3.53 -1.95 4.09
N PHE A 22 -3.71 -3.00 3.27
CA PHE A 22 -4.23 -2.87 1.92
C PHE A 22 -5.62 -2.19 1.90
N PHE A 23 -6.56 -2.65 2.73
CA PHE A 23 -7.89 -2.03 2.83
C PHE A 23 -7.83 -0.57 3.30
N ARG A 24 -6.88 -0.23 4.18
CA ARG A 24 -6.68 1.15 4.62
C ARG A 24 -6.18 2.05 3.48
N VAL A 25 -5.23 1.57 2.68
CA VAL A 25 -4.71 2.30 1.50
C VAL A 25 -5.80 2.48 0.45
N LEU A 26 -6.53 1.40 0.17
CA LEU A 26 -7.58 1.39 -0.84
C LEU A 26 -8.76 2.31 -0.45
N GLY A 27 -9.04 2.43 0.84
CA GLY A 27 -10.08 3.29 1.38
C GLY A 27 -11.50 2.87 0.96
N LYS A 28 -12.49 3.68 1.37
CA LYS A 28 -13.91 3.38 1.11
C LYS A 28 -14.24 3.32 -0.38
N ASP A 29 -13.67 4.22 -1.16
CA ASP A 29 -13.97 4.34 -2.59
C ASP A 29 -13.38 3.18 -3.39
N GLY A 30 -12.12 2.84 -3.13
CA GLY A 30 -11.48 1.71 -3.81
C GLY A 30 -12.12 0.37 -3.43
N LEU A 31 -12.52 0.19 -2.16
CA LEU A 31 -13.29 -0.99 -1.74
C LEU A 31 -14.63 -1.08 -2.46
N PHE A 32 -15.35 0.03 -2.58
CA PHE A 32 -16.60 0.09 -3.33
C PHE A 32 -16.40 -0.25 -4.81
N VAL A 33 -15.37 0.32 -5.46
CA VAL A 33 -15.05 0.02 -6.86
C VAL A 33 -14.72 -1.46 -7.05
N LEU A 34 -13.88 -2.06 -6.20
CA LEU A 34 -13.57 -3.50 -6.29
C LEU A 34 -14.83 -4.36 -6.13
N GLN A 35 -15.74 -3.98 -5.25
CA GLN A 35 -17.02 -4.69 -5.11
C GLN A 35 -17.86 -4.58 -6.40
N GLN A 36 -17.92 -3.40 -7.02
CA GLN A 36 -18.60 -3.23 -8.30
C GLN A 36 -17.92 -3.99 -9.43
N MET A 37 -16.58 -4.12 -9.42
CA MET A 37 -15.87 -4.95 -10.40
C MET A 37 -16.26 -6.42 -10.26
N GLY A 38 -16.35 -6.96 -9.04
CA GLY A 38 -16.86 -8.31 -8.81
C GLY A 38 -18.27 -8.52 -9.37
N LEU A 39 -19.18 -7.55 -9.14
CA LEU A 39 -20.55 -7.63 -9.63
C LEU A 39 -20.67 -7.57 -11.17
N ASN A 40 -19.83 -6.77 -11.84
CA ASN A 40 -19.98 -6.51 -13.27
C ASN A 40 -19.09 -7.39 -14.16
N LEU A 41 -17.90 -7.77 -13.69
CA LEU A 41 -16.94 -8.59 -14.44
C LEU A 41 -16.95 -10.06 -13.98
N GLY A 42 -17.44 -10.31 -12.77
CA GLY A 42 -17.39 -11.62 -12.11
C GLY A 42 -16.20 -11.76 -11.16
N ASP A 43 -16.27 -12.80 -10.32
CA ASP A 43 -15.35 -12.97 -9.18
C ASP A 43 -13.92 -13.30 -9.62
N ILE A 44 -13.74 -14.12 -10.66
CA ILE A 44 -12.41 -14.53 -11.16
C ILE A 44 -11.58 -13.33 -11.65
N PRO A 45 -12.06 -12.47 -12.59
CA PRO A 45 -11.28 -11.32 -13.00
C PRO A 45 -11.10 -10.29 -11.88
N ALA A 46 -12.08 -10.16 -10.98
CA ALA A 46 -11.98 -9.25 -9.83
C ALA A 46 -10.94 -9.73 -8.80
N SER A 47 -10.75 -11.04 -8.62
CA SER A 47 -9.75 -11.56 -7.69
C SER A 47 -8.34 -11.28 -8.19
N TYR A 48 -8.07 -11.47 -9.48
CA TYR A 48 -6.79 -11.09 -10.10
C TYR A 48 -6.50 -9.59 -9.97
N LEU A 49 -7.52 -8.76 -10.20
CA LEU A 49 -7.39 -7.31 -10.03
C LEU A 49 -7.07 -6.93 -8.58
N CYS A 50 -7.79 -7.51 -7.62
CA CYS A 50 -7.59 -7.27 -6.19
C CYS A 50 -6.16 -7.60 -5.75
N ILE A 51 -5.65 -8.77 -6.16
CA ILE A 51 -4.28 -9.22 -5.89
C ILE A 51 -3.26 -8.27 -6.53
N ALA A 52 -3.44 -7.91 -7.80
CA ALA A 52 -2.54 -6.99 -8.50
C ALA A 52 -2.49 -5.60 -7.83
N MET A 53 -3.64 -5.09 -7.38
CA MET A 53 -3.72 -3.82 -6.65
C MET A 53 -2.99 -3.88 -5.31
N ARG A 54 -3.00 -5.01 -4.60
CA ARG A 54 -2.22 -5.17 -3.37
C ARG A 54 -0.72 -5.07 -3.63
N ASN A 55 -0.23 -5.76 -4.67
CA ASN A 55 1.19 -5.77 -5.03
C ASN A 55 1.69 -4.38 -5.44
N VAL A 56 0.88 -3.62 -6.19
CA VAL A 56 1.23 -2.24 -6.57
C VAL A 56 1.10 -1.29 -5.37
N GLY A 57 0.11 -1.51 -4.50
CA GLY A 57 -0.10 -0.71 -3.30
C GLY A 57 1.05 -0.81 -2.29
N GLU A 58 1.72 -1.96 -2.22
CA GLU A 58 2.92 -2.16 -1.42
C GLU A 58 4.03 -1.20 -1.83
N HIS A 59 4.36 -1.16 -3.13
CA HIS A 59 5.35 -0.21 -3.68
C HIS A 59 4.96 1.25 -3.43
N TRP A 60 3.67 1.58 -3.54
CA TRP A 60 3.20 2.94 -3.27
C TRP A 60 3.42 3.33 -1.80
N ILE A 61 3.18 2.44 -0.83
CA ILE A 61 3.45 2.72 0.59
C ILE A 61 4.96 2.92 0.83
N GLU A 62 5.81 2.06 0.25
CA GLU A 62 7.26 2.15 0.38
C GLU A 62 7.78 3.52 -0.09
N GLU A 63 7.39 3.95 -1.29
CA GLU A 63 7.79 5.25 -1.86
C GLU A 63 7.31 6.45 -1.03
N ASN A 64 6.12 6.36 -0.43
CA ASN A 64 5.55 7.44 0.38
C ASN A 64 6.13 7.50 1.81
N GLN A 65 6.71 6.40 2.32
CA GLN A 65 7.46 6.43 3.58
C GLN A 65 8.80 7.13 3.44
N ASP A 66 9.51 6.92 2.32
CA ASP A 66 10.79 7.60 2.04
C ASP A 66 10.64 9.12 1.91
N HIS A 67 9.49 9.62 1.45
CA HIS A 67 9.22 11.06 1.38
C HIS A 67 8.87 11.71 2.73
N ASN A 68 8.62 10.92 3.78
CA ASN A 68 8.31 11.43 5.12
C ASN A 68 9.51 11.41 6.09
N ILE A 69 10.71 11.04 5.62
CA ILE A 69 11.95 11.26 6.36
C ILE A 69 12.31 12.75 6.22
N ILE A 70 11.67 13.60 7.04
CA ILE A 70 12.18 14.94 7.31
C ILE A 70 13.60 14.73 7.85
N VAL A 71 14.59 15.18 7.07
CA VAL A 71 15.98 15.30 7.52
C VAL A 71 15.94 16.23 8.74
N ASP A 72 16.03 15.67 9.95
CA ASP A 72 16.31 16.45 11.17
C ASP A 72 17.76 16.94 11.03
N GLU A 73 17.96 18.02 10.27
CA GLU A 73 19.20 18.79 10.25
C GLU A 73 19.41 19.47 11.62
N LYS A 74 19.65 18.67 12.65
CA LYS A 74 20.41 19.13 13.82
C LYS A 74 21.89 18.87 13.56
N GLN A 75 22.43 19.49 12.51
CA GLN A 75 23.86 19.76 12.50
C GLN A 75 24.12 20.93 13.44
N PRO A 76 24.88 20.75 14.54
CA PRO A 76 25.26 21.88 15.38
C PRO A 76 26.13 22.83 14.55
N LEU A 77 25.73 24.10 14.51
CA LEU A 77 26.52 25.18 13.92
C LEU A 77 27.92 25.13 14.54
N LYS A 78 28.93 24.70 13.76
CA LYS A 78 30.32 24.74 14.18
C LYS A 78 30.67 26.21 14.42
N ASN A 79 30.86 26.53 15.70
CA ASN A 79 31.23 27.86 16.19
C ASN A 79 32.22 28.54 15.24
N PHE A 80 31.78 29.64 14.65
CA PHE A 80 32.64 30.59 13.97
C PHE A 80 33.74 31.03 14.96
N LYS A 81 35.00 30.93 14.53
CA LYS A 81 36.14 31.44 15.29
C LYS A 81 35.89 32.90 15.67
N SER A 82 35.86 33.20 16.96
CA SER A 82 36.05 34.56 17.45
C SER A 82 37.52 34.95 17.30
N VAL A 83 37.70 36.20 16.90
CA VAL A 83 38.93 36.94 16.58
C VAL A 83 40.02 36.76 17.63
#